data_AF-A0A951TGF3-F1
#
_entry.id   AF-A0A951TGF3-F1
#
_cell.length_a   1.000
_cell.length_b   1.000
_cell.length_c   1.000
_cell.angle_alpha   90.00
_cell.angle_beta   90.00
_cell.angle_gamma   90.00
#
_symmetry.space_group_name_H-M   'P 1'
#
loop_
_entity.id
_entity.type
_entity.pdbx_description
1 polymer ?
#
loop_
_entity_poly.entity_id
_entity_poly.type
_entity_poly.pdbx_seq_one_letter_code
_entity_poly.pdbx_strand_id
1 'polypeptide(L)'
;MKPALFSSLDIMIGAGWFLIILTVFLFIWMNNKEKEHYRFFLPALLFKLFFAFFFAFVYVKIMYDGGDTLEYWQGAYNLNQLFWENPMHYFNEILQTPSFSTLTKYFNQETGYPPAWIYKEPESFFISKIISVFTFFTFNSYIALSLICGTIIFLSSWRMFEFLREFAPTKSWIIVFASLFIPTVAFWCSGISKDTFVLAAAQYCIVILLSFLLKKKSFSFKNVVLLLLSSFILYRTRNFMLVAIYGPFFLVFILRIIKKITRDVFFRTILKFFTVFIFMIIAFVYLNYNEKELNNNQFIQEANIKQQDFAQNSTYGGKRYDLEITDYSLVGMIKAIPISIITAFYRPFLWEATSPFLLLSGIEGLLLMYFTFNFFFRSGNMIRHFSFVGNQELLVFALVFTLILGFFAGYTAGLYNVLVRFKAPLMTLLFIFFSAKSINKQAF
;
A
#
# COMPACT_ATOMS: atom_id res chain seq x y z
N MET A 1 -4.12 16.86 30.53
CA MET A 1 -4.92 15.62 30.61
C MET A 1 -5.09 15.06 29.20
N LYS A 2 -4.95 13.74 29.03
CA LYS A 2 -5.13 13.06 27.75
C LYS A 2 -6.59 13.25 27.24
N PRO A 3 -6.81 13.71 26.00
CA PRO A 3 -8.15 13.93 25.49
C PRO A 3 -8.90 12.60 25.34
N ALA A 4 -10.19 12.62 25.70
CA ALA A 4 -11.04 11.45 25.59
C ALA A 4 -11.45 11.22 24.11
N LEU A 5 -11.19 10.01 23.63
CA LEU A 5 -11.55 9.56 22.29
C LEU A 5 -13.07 9.53 22.12
N PHE A 6 -13.59 10.07 21.01
CA PHE A 6 -15.03 10.19 20.77
C PHE A 6 -15.80 10.94 21.87
N SER A 7 -15.14 11.86 22.58
CA SER A 7 -15.81 12.86 23.41
C SER A 7 -16.59 13.87 22.55
N SER A 8 -17.48 14.64 23.17
CA SER A 8 -18.20 15.73 22.49
C SER A 8 -17.24 16.72 21.81
N LEU A 9 -16.10 17.02 22.44
CA LEU A 9 -15.05 17.86 21.88
C LEU A 9 -14.37 17.21 20.67
N ASP A 10 -14.01 15.92 20.75
CA ASP A 10 -13.38 15.19 19.64
C ASP A 10 -14.31 15.09 18.42
N ILE A 11 -15.61 14.87 18.66
CA ILE A 11 -16.64 14.85 17.61
C ILE A 11 -16.80 16.25 16.98
N MET A 12 -16.82 17.31 17.79
CA MET A 12 -16.95 18.68 17.30
C MET A 12 -15.75 19.08 16.43
N ILE A 13 -14.52 18.77 16.86
CA ILE A 13 -13.30 19.02 16.09
C ILE A 13 -13.30 18.19 14.80
N GLY A 14 -13.67 16.90 14.88
CA GLY A 14 -13.82 16.03 13.72
C GLY A 14 -14.83 16.56 12.70
N ALA A 15 -15.99 17.03 13.15
CA ALA A 15 -17.00 17.64 12.29
C ALA A 15 -16.50 18.94 11.64
N GLY A 16 -15.79 19.79 12.39
CA GLY A 16 -15.15 20.98 11.85
C GLY A 16 -14.15 20.65 10.73
N TRP A 17 -13.28 19.66 10.95
CA TRP A 17 -12.35 19.20 9.92
C TRP A 17 -13.04 18.57 8.71
N PHE A 18 -14.12 17.81 8.92
CA PHE A 18 -14.93 17.28 7.83
C PHE A 18 -15.47 18.40 6.94
N LEU A 19 -16.03 19.47 7.53
CA LEU A 19 -16.52 20.62 6.78
C LEU A 19 -15.40 21.34 6.03
N ILE A 20 -14.25 21.58 6.67
CA ILE A 20 -13.09 22.22 6.03
C ILE A 20 -12.63 21.41 4.81
N ILE A 21 -12.44 20.09 4.97
CA ILE A 21 -12.06 19.19 3.89
C ILE A 21 -13.12 19.25 2.78
N LEU A 22 -14.39 19.10 3.12
CA LEU A 22 -15.47 19.11 2.14
C LEU A 22 -15.50 20.43 1.35
N THR A 23 -15.38 21.58 2.00
CA THR A 23 -15.35 22.89 1.33
C THR A 23 -14.17 23.03 0.37
N VAL A 24 -12.96 22.65 0.79
CA VAL A 24 -11.75 22.71 -0.06
C VAL A 24 -11.92 21.84 -1.30
N PHE A 25 -12.39 20.62 -1.13
CA PHE A 25 -12.53 19.68 -2.25
C PHE A 25 -13.76 19.95 -3.13
N LEU A 26 -14.83 20.54 -2.59
CA LEU A 26 -15.94 21.09 -3.37
C LEU A 26 -15.45 22.20 -4.30
N PHE A 27 -14.61 23.12 -3.79
CA PHE A 27 -14.02 24.17 -4.62
C PHE A 27 -13.16 23.59 -5.76
N ILE A 28 -12.32 22.60 -5.46
CA ILE A 28 -11.51 21.89 -6.48
C ILE A 28 -12.42 21.22 -7.53
N TRP A 29 -13.49 20.56 -7.10
CA TRP A 29 -14.45 19.92 -7.98
C TRP A 29 -15.16 20.92 -8.89
N MET A 30 -15.65 22.04 -8.34
CA MET A 30 -16.34 23.09 -9.09
C MET A 30 -15.46 23.65 -10.21
N ASN A 31 -14.16 23.86 -9.94
CA ASN A 31 -13.18 24.34 -10.91
C ASN A 31 -12.82 23.32 -12.00
N ASN A 32 -13.22 22.06 -11.86
CA ASN A 32 -12.90 20.99 -12.79
C ASN A 32 -14.13 20.23 -13.29
N LYS A 33 -15.35 20.74 -13.04
CA LYS A 33 -16.62 20.08 -13.34
C LYS A 33 -16.82 19.77 -14.83
N GLU A 34 -16.16 20.52 -15.71
CA GLU A 34 -16.23 20.33 -17.16
C GLU A 34 -15.59 19.01 -17.60
N LYS A 35 -14.69 18.45 -16.79
CA LYS A 35 -14.05 17.17 -17.07
C LYS A 35 -14.99 16.05 -16.63
N GLU A 36 -15.51 15.25 -17.57
CA GLU A 36 -16.51 14.19 -17.29
C GLU A 36 -16.14 13.27 -16.10
N HIS A 37 -14.87 12.88 -15.98
CA HIS A 37 -14.40 12.00 -14.92
C HIS A 37 -14.45 12.61 -13.51
N TYR A 38 -14.54 13.94 -13.37
CA TYR A 38 -14.70 14.61 -12.07
C TYR A 38 -16.06 14.31 -11.41
N ARG A 39 -17.01 13.69 -12.10
CA ARG A 39 -18.22 13.13 -11.47
C ARG A 39 -17.92 12.13 -10.35
N PHE A 40 -16.75 11.48 -10.38
CA PHE A 40 -16.32 10.51 -9.37
C PHE A 40 -15.51 11.14 -8.23
N PHE A 41 -15.14 12.42 -8.33
CA PHE A 41 -14.22 13.08 -7.38
C PHE A 41 -14.80 13.15 -5.97
N LEU A 42 -15.97 13.78 -5.82
CA LEU A 42 -16.63 13.90 -4.51
C LEU A 42 -17.12 12.55 -3.97
N PRO A 43 -17.74 11.65 -4.77
CA PRO A 43 -18.07 10.31 -4.29
C PRO A 43 -16.86 9.53 -3.76
N ALA A 44 -15.70 9.62 -4.44
CA ALA A 44 -14.49 8.95 -3.99
C ALA A 44 -13.91 9.58 -2.72
N LEU A 45 -13.96 10.90 -2.57
CA LEU A 45 -13.56 11.58 -1.33
C LEU A 45 -14.44 11.13 -0.17
N LEU A 46 -15.76 11.23 -0.32
CA LEU A 46 -16.73 10.85 0.71
C LEU A 46 -16.59 9.37 1.09
N PHE A 47 -16.32 8.50 0.11
CA PHE A 47 -16.03 7.10 0.36
C PHE A 47 -14.80 6.91 1.27
N LYS A 48 -13.68 7.60 1.00
CA LYS A 48 -12.49 7.50 1.86
C LYS A 48 -12.69 8.13 3.23
N LEU A 49 -13.39 9.26 3.33
CA LEU A 49 -13.71 9.90 4.62
C LEU A 49 -14.66 9.04 5.45
N PHE A 50 -15.66 8.42 4.83
CA PHE A 50 -16.55 7.47 5.48
C PHE A 50 -15.76 6.30 6.06
N PHE A 51 -14.89 5.66 5.26
CA PHE A 51 -14.09 4.54 5.75
C PHE A 51 -13.05 4.95 6.79
N ALA A 52 -12.50 6.16 6.72
CA ALA A 52 -11.62 6.70 7.75
C ALA A 52 -12.34 6.85 9.10
N PHE A 53 -13.54 7.45 9.09
CA PHE A 53 -14.38 7.57 10.28
C PHE A 53 -14.84 6.20 10.78
N PHE A 54 -15.29 5.32 9.88
CA PHE A 54 -15.75 3.99 10.23
C PHE A 54 -14.63 3.14 10.84
N PHE A 55 -13.41 3.21 10.30
CA PHE A 55 -12.22 2.59 10.89
C PHE A 55 -11.98 3.10 12.31
N ALA A 56 -11.96 4.42 12.51
CA ALA A 56 -11.80 5.02 13.84
C ALA A 56 -12.90 4.56 14.82
N PHE A 57 -14.15 4.49 14.37
CA PHE A 57 -15.28 4.05 15.17
C PHE A 57 -15.16 2.57 15.57
N VAL A 58 -14.82 1.69 14.63
CA VAL A 58 -14.67 0.26 14.90
C VAL A 58 -13.57 0.02 15.95
N TYR A 59 -12.42 0.68 15.82
CA TYR A 59 -11.30 0.48 16.75
C TYR A 59 -11.53 1.08 18.13
N VAL A 60 -12.34 2.14 18.27
CA VAL A 60 -12.61 2.74 19.58
C VAL A 60 -13.83 2.14 20.27
N LYS A 61 -14.88 1.78 19.52
CA LYS A 61 -16.18 1.40 20.09
C LYS A 61 -16.49 -0.09 20.01
N ILE A 62 -15.87 -0.82 19.08
CA ILE A 62 -16.16 -2.25 18.87
C ILE A 62 -15.00 -3.11 19.37
N MET A 63 -13.76 -2.72 19.06
CA MET A 63 -12.57 -3.43 19.53
C MET A 63 -12.17 -2.89 20.92
N TYR A 64 -12.71 -3.50 21.98
CA TYR A 64 -12.49 -3.08 23.37
C TYR A 64 -11.01 -3.07 23.79
N ASP A 65 -10.18 -3.94 23.20
CA ASP A 65 -8.73 -4.00 23.44
C ASP A 65 -7.92 -2.99 22.59
N GLY A 66 -8.59 -2.19 21.77
CA GLY A 66 -7.97 -1.19 20.89
C GLY A 66 -7.21 -1.80 19.71
N GLY A 67 -6.00 -1.31 19.47
CA GLY A 67 -5.11 -1.74 18.38
C GLY A 67 -4.08 -0.67 18.03
N ASP A 68 -3.14 -1.01 17.14
CA ASP A 68 -2.01 -0.14 16.77
C ASP A 68 -2.42 1.30 16.41
N THR A 69 -3.62 1.50 15.88
CA THR A 69 -4.14 2.83 15.54
C THR A 69 -4.24 3.79 16.72
N LEU A 70 -4.69 3.31 17.88
CA LEU A 70 -4.81 4.12 19.10
C LEU A 70 -3.44 4.43 19.66
N GLU A 71 -2.51 3.49 19.53
CA GLU A 71 -1.15 3.63 20.01
C GLU A 71 -0.31 4.54 19.12
N TYR A 72 -0.52 4.50 17.79
CA TYR A 72 0.07 5.48 16.89
C TYR A 72 -0.35 6.89 17.28
N TRP A 73 -1.65 7.09 17.51
CA TRP A 73 -2.19 8.36 17.97
C TRP A 73 -1.65 8.76 19.35
N GLN A 74 -1.55 7.83 20.30
CA GLN A 74 -0.98 8.11 21.62
C GLN A 74 0.48 8.55 21.52
N GLY A 75 1.30 7.85 20.72
CA GLY A 75 2.68 8.24 20.48
C GLY A 75 2.78 9.64 19.87
N ALA A 76 1.87 9.99 18.97
CA ALA A 76 1.80 11.31 18.36
C ALA A 76 1.35 12.40 19.34
N TYR A 77 0.39 12.09 20.21
CA TYR A 77 -0.04 12.96 21.30
C TYR A 77 1.12 13.25 22.26
N ASN A 78 1.87 12.22 22.68
CA ASN A 78 3.03 12.43 23.57
C ASN A 78 4.14 13.24 22.90
N LEU A 79 4.38 13.03 21.60
CA LEU A 79 5.27 13.89 20.82
C LEU A 79 4.77 15.34 20.78
N ASN A 80 3.46 15.55 20.65
CA ASN A 80 2.88 16.89 20.72
C ASN A 80 3.11 17.54 22.09
N GLN A 81 2.90 16.81 23.18
CA GLN A 81 3.21 17.31 24.53
C GLN A 81 4.70 17.61 24.67
N LEU A 82 5.58 16.75 24.14
CA LEU A 82 7.03 16.94 24.17
C LEU A 82 7.44 18.23 23.45
N PHE A 83 6.77 18.58 22.35
CA PHE A 83 7.02 19.86 21.69
C PHE A 83 6.69 21.06 22.58
N TRP A 84 5.57 21.01 23.31
CA TRP A 84 5.17 22.09 24.20
C TRP A 84 6.05 22.21 25.44
N GLU A 85 6.60 21.10 25.94
CA GLU A 85 7.59 21.11 27.02
C GLU A 85 8.97 21.58 26.52
N ASN A 86 9.48 20.95 25.44
CA ASN A 86 10.79 21.22 24.89
C ASN A 86 10.83 20.95 23.37
N PRO A 87 10.73 21.99 22.52
CA PRO A 87 10.76 21.83 21.08
C PRO A 87 12.02 21.14 20.55
N MET A 88 13.18 21.35 21.19
CA MET A 88 14.44 20.73 20.78
C MET A 88 14.40 19.21 21.00
N HIS A 89 13.84 18.75 22.13
CA HIS A 89 13.64 17.32 22.38
C HIS A 89 12.69 16.70 21.36
N TYR A 90 11.61 17.39 20.99
CA TYR A 90 10.71 16.94 19.93
C TYR A 90 11.45 16.76 18.59
N PHE A 91 12.19 17.75 18.11
CA PHE A 91 12.88 17.63 16.83
C PHE A 91 13.98 16.56 16.85
N ASN A 92 14.69 16.40 17.97
CA ASN A 92 15.64 15.31 18.15
C ASN A 92 14.94 13.94 18.05
N GLU A 93 13.80 13.79 18.74
CA GLU A 93 13.00 12.57 18.70
C GLU A 93 12.48 12.27 17.29
N ILE A 94 11.99 13.27 16.55
CA ILE A 94 11.53 13.10 15.16
C ILE A 94 12.65 12.56 14.26
N LEU A 95 13.88 13.08 14.40
CA LEU A 95 15.00 12.76 13.50
C LEU A 95 15.72 11.45 13.85
N GLN A 96 15.80 11.07 15.13
CA GLN A 96 16.56 9.90 15.56
C GLN A 96 15.78 8.57 15.39
N THR A 97 16.47 7.45 15.50
CA THR A 97 15.81 6.14 15.67
C THR A 97 15.44 5.98 17.16
N PRO A 98 14.21 5.56 17.50
CA PRO A 98 13.80 5.44 18.90
C PRO A 98 14.69 4.43 19.64
N SER A 99 15.07 4.78 20.86
CA SER A 99 15.88 3.94 21.74
C SER A 99 15.38 4.04 23.17
N PHE A 100 15.38 2.92 23.90
CA PHE A 100 15.03 2.93 25.33
C PHE A 100 15.95 3.84 26.15
N SER A 101 17.21 4.02 25.72
CA SER A 101 18.16 4.94 26.38
C SER A 101 17.77 6.42 26.24
N THR A 102 17.02 6.78 25.18
CA THR A 102 16.56 8.16 24.96
C THR A 102 15.17 8.41 25.52
N LEU A 103 14.40 7.35 25.81
CA LEU A 103 13.01 7.44 26.26
C LEU A 103 12.88 8.28 27.54
N THR A 104 13.62 7.94 28.59
CA THR A 104 13.56 8.67 29.88
C THR A 104 14.32 10.00 29.85
N LYS A 105 15.15 10.23 28.83
CA LYS A 105 15.84 11.50 28.61
C LYS A 105 14.90 12.57 28.07
N TYR A 106 13.93 12.16 27.23
CA TYR A 106 13.05 13.08 26.54
C TYR A 106 11.61 13.06 27.07
N PHE A 107 11.09 11.91 27.49
CA PHE A 107 9.73 11.77 28.01
C PHE A 107 9.72 11.61 29.53
N ASN A 108 8.72 12.22 30.15
CA ASN A 108 8.49 12.22 31.59
C ASN A 108 6.99 12.02 31.91
N GLN A 109 6.61 12.17 33.18
CA GLN A 109 5.22 12.00 33.61
C GLN A 109 4.27 13.07 33.05
N GLU A 110 4.76 14.27 32.73
CA GLU A 110 3.95 15.37 32.20
C GLU A 110 3.69 15.20 30.70
N THR A 111 4.71 14.84 29.92
CA THR A 111 4.60 14.54 28.48
C THR A 111 3.93 13.21 28.20
N GLY A 112 4.05 12.27 29.13
CA GLY A 112 3.62 10.88 28.96
C GLY A 112 4.61 10.08 28.10
N TYR A 113 4.57 8.75 28.27
CA TYR A 113 5.47 7.85 27.57
C TYR A 113 4.82 7.24 26.33
N PRO A 114 5.47 7.28 25.14
CA PRO A 114 4.95 6.60 23.96
C PRO A 114 4.75 5.11 24.25
N PRO A 115 3.74 4.46 23.64
CA PRO A 115 3.44 3.06 23.88
C PRO A 115 4.65 2.17 23.60
N ALA A 116 4.99 1.30 24.56
CA ALA A 116 6.29 0.63 24.59
C ALA A 116 6.56 -0.24 23.34
N TRP A 117 5.58 -1.01 22.87
CA TRP A 117 5.75 -1.86 21.68
C TRP A 117 5.85 -1.05 20.39
N ILE A 118 5.08 0.04 20.27
CA ILE A 118 5.19 0.95 19.12
C ILE A 118 6.54 1.66 19.11
N TYR A 119 7.02 2.13 20.27
CA TYR A 119 8.30 2.82 20.38
C TYR A 119 9.50 1.89 20.12
N LYS A 120 9.40 0.62 20.53
CA LYS A 120 10.40 -0.41 20.27
C LYS A 120 10.56 -0.73 18.78
N GLU A 121 9.51 -0.56 17.99
CA GLU A 121 9.49 -0.80 16.54
C GLU A 121 9.68 0.52 15.77
N PRO A 122 10.88 0.82 15.23
CA PRO A 122 11.15 2.10 14.57
C PRO A 122 10.18 2.44 13.43
N GLU A 123 9.74 1.44 12.67
CA GLU A 123 8.78 1.56 11.58
C GLU A 123 7.36 1.89 12.05
N SER A 124 7.00 1.47 13.26
CA SER A 124 5.70 1.71 13.89
C SER A 124 5.70 3.09 14.52
N PHE A 125 6.73 3.45 15.29
CA PHE A 125 6.88 4.79 15.85
C PHE A 125 7.04 5.87 14.78
N PHE A 126 7.62 5.54 13.62
CA PHE A 126 7.68 6.47 12.48
C PHE A 126 6.28 6.95 12.02
N ILE A 127 5.24 6.12 12.18
CA ILE A 127 3.86 6.55 11.90
C ILE A 127 3.41 7.60 12.93
N SER A 128 3.70 7.41 14.21
CA SER A 128 3.44 8.41 15.26
C SER A 128 4.14 9.74 14.95
N LYS A 129 5.38 9.70 14.44
CA LYS A 129 6.13 10.90 14.04
C LYS A 129 5.52 11.62 12.85
N ILE A 130 5.01 10.90 11.85
CA ILE A 130 4.33 11.53 10.72
C ILE A 130 3.06 12.23 11.20
N ILE A 131 2.24 11.55 12.01
CA ILE A 131 0.95 12.09 12.41
C ILE A 131 1.05 13.15 13.51
N SER A 132 2.14 13.19 14.30
CA SER A 132 2.37 14.24 15.32
C SER A 132 2.50 15.63 14.71
N VAL A 133 2.85 15.75 13.42
CA VAL A 133 2.83 17.05 12.74
C VAL A 133 1.40 17.56 12.57
N PHE A 134 0.42 16.66 12.40
CA PHE A 134 -0.98 17.02 12.23
C PHE A 134 -1.71 17.21 13.56
N THR A 135 -1.16 16.72 14.68
CA THR A 135 -1.81 16.86 16.00
C THR A 135 -1.92 18.33 16.44
N PHE A 136 -0.99 19.19 16.00
CA PHE A 136 -1.03 20.64 16.27
C PHE A 136 -2.28 21.32 15.69
N PHE A 137 -2.67 20.93 14.47
CA PHE A 137 -3.82 21.54 13.77
C PHE A 137 -5.15 20.86 14.11
N THR A 138 -5.09 19.59 14.51
CA THR A 138 -6.26 18.81 14.91
C THR A 138 -6.55 18.91 16.40
N PHE A 139 -5.77 19.67 17.17
CA PHE A 139 -5.89 19.76 18.62
C PHE A 139 -5.93 18.38 19.29
N ASN A 140 -5.08 17.47 18.79
CA ASN A 140 -5.02 16.06 19.21
C ASN A 140 -6.31 15.24 18.98
N SER A 141 -7.28 15.71 18.18
CA SER A 141 -8.49 14.95 17.84
C SER A 141 -8.17 13.70 17.02
N TYR A 142 -8.64 12.54 17.51
CA TYR A 142 -8.45 11.25 16.83
C TYR A 142 -9.31 11.15 15.56
N ILE A 143 -10.54 11.67 15.61
CA ILE A 143 -11.45 11.71 14.45
C ILE A 143 -10.86 12.60 13.36
N ALA A 144 -10.42 13.82 13.70
CA ALA A 144 -9.84 14.74 12.73
C ALA A 144 -8.57 14.17 12.07
N LEU A 145 -7.67 13.55 12.84
CA LEU A 145 -6.47 12.89 12.30
C LEU A 145 -6.83 11.73 11.37
N SER A 146 -7.87 10.97 11.70
CA SER A 146 -8.38 9.91 10.82
C SER A 146 -8.92 10.49 9.51
N LEU A 147 -9.65 11.59 9.53
CA LEU A 147 -10.12 12.27 8.30
C LEU A 147 -8.97 12.83 7.45
N ILE A 148 -7.90 13.33 8.07
CA ILE A 148 -6.67 13.73 7.35
C ILE A 148 -6.04 12.52 6.66
N CYS A 149 -5.94 11.37 7.35
CA CYS A 149 -5.46 10.12 6.75
C CYS A 149 -6.33 9.71 5.56
N GLY A 150 -7.66 9.78 5.69
CA GLY A 150 -8.64 9.55 4.62
C GLY A 150 -8.43 10.47 3.41
N THR A 151 -8.03 11.72 3.66
CA THR A 151 -7.74 12.71 2.61
C THR A 151 -6.44 12.39 1.89
N ILE A 152 -5.39 11.99 2.62
CA ILE A 152 -4.09 11.58 2.02
C ILE A 152 -4.28 10.39 1.07
N ILE A 153 -5.05 9.39 1.49
CA ILE A 153 -5.31 8.23 0.64
C ILE A 153 -6.21 8.58 -0.56
N PHE A 154 -7.17 9.48 -0.39
CA PHE A 154 -7.98 9.98 -1.49
C PHE A 154 -7.12 10.66 -2.56
N LEU A 155 -6.22 11.56 -2.17
CA LEU A 155 -5.37 12.32 -3.10
C LEU A 155 -4.44 11.40 -3.93
N SER A 156 -3.85 10.40 -3.29
CA SER A 156 -3.00 9.40 -3.97
C SER A 156 -3.83 8.48 -4.89
N SER A 157 -4.99 8.02 -4.42
CA SER A 157 -5.90 7.17 -5.20
C SER A 157 -6.48 7.91 -6.42
N TRP A 158 -6.84 9.19 -6.27
CA TRP A 158 -7.31 10.03 -7.37
C TRP A 158 -6.23 10.21 -8.45
N ARG A 159 -4.99 10.42 -8.03
CA ARG A 159 -3.87 10.55 -8.98
C ARG A 159 -3.56 9.23 -9.69
N MET A 160 -3.70 8.10 -9.00
CA MET A 160 -3.61 6.76 -9.61
C MET A 160 -4.74 6.55 -10.62
N PHE A 161 -5.97 6.94 -10.29
CA PHE A 161 -7.12 6.91 -11.18
C PHE A 161 -6.89 7.72 -12.46
N GLU A 162 -6.50 9.00 -12.34
CA GLU A 162 -6.20 9.86 -13.50
C GLU A 162 -5.09 9.25 -14.37
N PHE A 163 -4.04 8.72 -13.74
CA PHE A 163 -2.97 8.05 -14.44
C PHE A 163 -3.47 6.85 -15.25
N LEU A 164 -4.20 5.92 -14.64
CA LEU A 164 -4.71 4.71 -15.30
C LEU A 164 -5.75 5.02 -16.39
N ARG A 165 -6.61 6.02 -16.17
CA ARG A 165 -7.62 6.45 -17.14
C ARG A 165 -6.99 6.87 -18.45
N GLU A 166 -5.87 7.61 -18.40
CA GLU A 166 -5.17 8.06 -19.61
C GLU A 166 -4.59 6.90 -20.45
N PHE A 167 -4.24 5.77 -19.84
CA PHE A 167 -3.81 4.58 -20.60
C PHE A 167 -4.97 3.69 -21.05
N ALA A 168 -6.13 3.81 -20.39
CA ALA A 168 -7.33 3.02 -20.63
C ALA A 168 -7.06 1.52 -20.91
N PRO A 169 -6.37 0.79 -20.01
CA PRO A 169 -6.04 -0.62 -20.21
C PRO A 169 -7.27 -1.54 -20.20
N THR A 170 -8.39 -1.04 -19.69
CA THR A 170 -9.63 -1.78 -19.47
C THR A 170 -10.82 -0.82 -19.47
N LYS A 171 -12.04 -1.36 -19.27
CA LYS A 171 -13.28 -0.59 -19.23
C LYS A 171 -13.23 0.47 -18.11
N SER A 172 -13.79 1.65 -18.38
CA SER A 172 -13.73 2.83 -17.50
C SER A 172 -14.24 2.55 -16.09
N TRP A 173 -15.34 1.80 -15.96
CA TRP A 173 -15.92 1.47 -14.65
C TRP A 173 -14.99 0.59 -13.80
N ILE A 174 -14.18 -0.28 -14.43
CA ILE A 174 -13.21 -1.13 -13.72
C ILE A 174 -12.06 -0.27 -13.22
N ILE A 175 -11.60 0.69 -14.03
CA ILE A 175 -10.58 1.65 -13.61
C ILE A 175 -11.08 2.44 -12.39
N VAL A 176 -12.31 2.96 -12.45
CA VAL A 176 -12.95 3.69 -11.34
C VAL A 176 -13.05 2.81 -10.09
N PHE A 177 -13.61 1.61 -10.20
CA PHE A 177 -13.76 0.69 -9.08
C PHE A 177 -12.40 0.31 -8.45
N ALA A 178 -11.46 -0.17 -9.27
CA ALA A 178 -10.17 -0.69 -8.81
C ALA A 178 -9.26 0.38 -8.19
N SER A 179 -9.39 1.65 -8.61
CA SER A 179 -8.56 2.74 -8.09
C SER A 179 -9.21 3.52 -6.95
N LEU A 180 -10.54 3.61 -6.90
CA LEU A 180 -11.24 4.50 -5.95
C LEU A 180 -12.11 3.75 -4.93
N PHE A 181 -12.77 2.67 -5.32
CA PHE A 181 -13.93 2.12 -4.60
C PHE A 181 -13.78 0.67 -4.13
N ILE A 182 -12.55 0.15 -3.95
CA ILE A 182 -12.35 -1.16 -3.30
C ILE A 182 -12.61 -1.02 -1.79
N PRO A 183 -13.67 -1.65 -1.23
CA PRO A 183 -14.05 -1.47 0.17
C PRO A 183 -12.98 -1.87 1.18
N THR A 184 -12.32 -3.02 1.02
CA THR A 184 -11.31 -3.48 1.99
C THR A 184 -10.09 -2.57 2.01
N VAL A 185 -9.64 -2.12 0.83
CA VAL A 185 -8.55 -1.15 0.70
C VAL A 185 -8.93 0.16 1.38
N ALA A 186 -10.17 0.63 1.21
CA ALA A 186 -10.63 1.84 1.88
C ALA A 186 -10.68 1.67 3.40
N PHE A 187 -11.21 0.56 3.92
CA PHE A 187 -11.24 0.32 5.36
C PHE A 187 -9.84 0.29 5.98
N TRP A 188 -8.95 -0.55 5.46
CA TRP A 188 -7.63 -0.75 6.06
C TRP A 188 -6.63 0.39 5.83
N CYS A 189 -6.82 1.21 4.78
CA CYS A 189 -5.86 2.23 4.38
C CYS A 189 -6.40 3.67 4.43
N SER A 190 -7.53 3.94 5.09
CA SER A 190 -8.04 5.32 5.26
C SER A 190 -7.95 5.86 6.69
N GLY A 191 -7.74 5.01 7.70
CA GLY A 191 -7.57 5.45 9.10
C GLY A 191 -6.12 5.75 9.47
N ILE A 192 -5.86 5.98 10.76
CA ILE A 192 -4.51 6.09 11.31
C ILE A 192 -3.87 4.70 11.34
N SER A 193 -3.11 4.37 10.30
CA SER A 193 -2.44 3.07 10.16
C SER A 193 -1.15 3.18 9.35
N LYS A 194 -0.23 2.23 9.54
CA LYS A 194 0.96 2.06 8.67
C LYS A 194 0.55 1.84 7.20
N ASP A 195 -0.54 1.11 6.98
CA ASP A 195 -1.01 0.74 5.64
C ASP A 195 -1.48 1.96 4.83
N THR A 196 -2.05 2.99 5.48
CA THR A 196 -2.44 4.26 4.83
C THR A 196 -1.26 4.95 4.16
N PHE A 197 -0.16 5.11 4.89
CA PHE A 197 1.05 5.78 4.39
C PHE A 197 1.79 4.95 3.36
N VAL A 198 1.86 3.62 3.57
CA VAL A 198 2.46 2.69 2.60
C VAL A 198 1.70 2.73 1.28
N LEU A 199 0.36 2.67 1.30
CA LEU A 199 -0.44 2.69 0.09
C LEU A 199 -0.32 4.02 -0.66
N ALA A 200 -0.43 5.15 0.05
CA ALA A 200 -0.32 6.47 -0.55
C ALA A 200 1.06 6.70 -1.20
N ALA A 201 2.14 6.33 -0.49
CA ALA A 201 3.50 6.43 -1.00
C ALA A 201 3.72 5.50 -2.21
N ALA A 202 3.25 4.26 -2.16
CA ALA A 202 3.35 3.32 -3.26
C ALA A 202 2.64 3.84 -4.53
N GLN A 203 1.42 4.35 -4.39
CA GLN A 203 0.65 4.93 -5.51
C GLN A 203 1.38 6.13 -6.12
N TYR A 204 1.91 7.06 -5.30
CA TYR A 204 2.69 8.19 -5.82
C TYR A 204 3.97 7.75 -6.53
N CYS A 205 4.74 6.82 -5.96
CA CYS A 205 5.94 6.25 -6.60
C CYS A 205 5.58 5.66 -7.97
N ILE A 206 4.59 4.76 -8.03
CA ILE A 206 4.16 4.09 -9.27
C ILE A 206 3.75 5.13 -10.32
N VAL A 207 2.87 6.07 -9.97
CA VAL A 207 2.37 7.07 -10.91
C VAL A 207 3.49 7.96 -11.43
N ILE A 208 4.39 8.44 -10.56
CA ILE A 208 5.46 9.36 -10.96
C ILE A 208 6.48 8.64 -11.87
N LEU A 209 6.96 7.46 -11.44
CA LEU A 209 7.93 6.65 -12.19
C LEU A 209 7.40 6.30 -13.58
N LEU A 210 6.19 5.75 -13.66
CA LEU A 210 5.60 5.38 -14.95
C LEU A 210 5.21 6.61 -15.77
N SER A 211 4.85 7.75 -15.17
CA SER A 211 4.59 8.99 -15.94
C SER A 211 5.85 9.51 -16.61
N PHE A 212 7.00 9.51 -15.93
CA PHE A 212 8.28 9.88 -16.53
C PHE A 212 8.64 8.94 -17.69
N LEU A 213 8.39 7.65 -17.52
CA LEU A 213 8.70 6.66 -18.53
C LEU A 213 7.78 6.73 -19.76
N LEU A 214 6.47 6.78 -19.52
CA LEU A 214 5.45 6.53 -20.53
C LEU A 214 4.91 7.80 -21.18
N LYS A 215 4.74 8.89 -20.42
CA LYS A 215 4.08 10.11 -20.90
C LYS A 215 5.02 11.16 -21.47
N LYS A 216 6.34 10.93 -21.47
CA LYS A 216 7.37 11.93 -21.84
C LYS A 216 7.13 13.30 -21.16
N LYS A 217 6.52 13.32 -19.96
CA LYS A 217 6.32 14.57 -19.21
C LYS A 217 7.69 15.13 -18.84
N SER A 218 7.84 16.45 -18.95
CA SER A 218 9.06 17.13 -18.50
C SER A 218 9.31 16.85 -17.01
N PHE A 219 10.58 16.85 -16.63
CA PHE A 219 10.97 16.76 -15.23
C PHE A 219 10.30 17.90 -14.45
N SER A 220 9.54 17.55 -13.42
CA SER A 220 8.89 18.51 -12.53
C SER A 220 9.50 18.36 -11.15
N PHE A 221 10.08 19.43 -10.62
CA PHE A 221 10.68 19.45 -9.28
C PHE A 221 9.71 18.92 -8.21
N LYS A 222 8.43 19.31 -8.28
CA LYS A 222 7.36 18.79 -7.41
C LYS A 222 7.26 17.26 -7.43
N ASN A 223 7.32 16.65 -8.62
CA ASN A 223 7.25 15.20 -8.75
C ASN A 223 8.51 14.50 -8.23
N VAL A 224 9.69 15.12 -8.36
CA VAL A 224 10.94 14.57 -7.81
C VAL A 224 10.90 14.60 -6.28
N VAL A 225 10.54 15.73 -5.67
CA VAL A 225 10.39 15.85 -4.22
C VAL A 225 9.37 14.85 -3.68
N LEU A 226 8.22 14.72 -4.35
CA LEU A 226 7.18 13.77 -3.94
C LEU A 226 7.62 12.32 -4.09
N LEU A 227 8.41 11.99 -5.13
CA LEU A 227 9.00 10.66 -5.30
C LEU A 227 10.00 10.35 -4.18
N LEU A 228 10.91 11.28 -3.87
CA LEU A 228 11.89 11.10 -2.79
C LEU A 228 11.22 10.94 -1.43
N LEU A 229 10.21 11.77 -1.14
CA LEU A 229 9.43 11.66 0.09
C LEU A 229 8.68 10.33 0.17
N SER A 230 8.01 9.91 -0.90
CA SER A 230 7.28 8.64 -0.94
C SER A 230 8.23 7.45 -0.75
N SER A 231 9.38 7.46 -1.41
CA SER A 231 10.39 6.42 -1.26
C SER A 231 11.02 6.40 0.13
N PHE A 232 11.21 7.57 0.76
CA PHE A 232 11.66 7.66 2.15
C PHE A 232 10.64 7.08 3.12
N ILE A 233 9.34 7.38 2.94
CA ILE A 233 8.27 6.79 3.76
C ILE A 233 8.27 5.26 3.61
N LEU A 234 8.37 4.74 2.38
CA LEU A 234 8.46 3.29 2.15
C LEU A 234 9.72 2.69 2.78
N TYR A 235 10.88 3.34 2.64
CA TYR A 235 12.13 2.89 3.25
C TYR A 235 12.00 2.73 4.78
N ARG A 236 11.39 3.72 5.45
CA ARG A 236 11.25 3.74 6.91
C ARG A 236 10.11 2.84 7.43
N THR A 237 9.16 2.46 6.59
CA THR A 237 7.98 1.67 7.02
C THR A 237 8.01 0.22 6.53
N ARG A 238 8.27 0.01 5.23
CA ARG A 238 8.27 -1.28 4.53
C ARG A 238 9.26 -1.24 3.36
N ASN A 239 10.55 -1.37 3.66
CA ASN A 239 11.64 -1.30 2.67
C ASN A 239 11.46 -2.26 1.47
N PHE A 240 10.89 -3.46 1.65
CA PHE A 240 10.64 -4.43 0.58
C PHE A 240 9.68 -3.89 -0.50
N MET A 241 8.82 -2.92 -0.18
CA MET A 241 7.95 -2.24 -1.14
C MET A 241 8.75 -1.49 -2.20
N LEU A 242 9.94 -0.99 -1.85
CA LEU A 242 10.84 -0.35 -2.81
C LEU A 242 11.31 -1.37 -3.84
N VAL A 243 11.72 -2.56 -3.41
CA VAL A 243 12.11 -3.65 -4.32
C VAL A 243 10.94 -4.02 -5.24
N ALA A 244 9.75 -4.17 -4.65
CA ALA A 244 8.53 -4.52 -5.39
C ALA A 244 8.16 -3.46 -6.45
N ILE A 245 8.42 -2.16 -6.22
CA ILE A 245 8.09 -1.09 -7.17
C ILE A 245 9.23 -0.84 -8.16
N TYR A 246 10.45 -0.64 -7.68
CA TYR A 246 11.59 -0.26 -8.49
C TYR A 246 12.09 -1.40 -9.37
N GLY A 247 12.04 -2.66 -8.90
CA GLY A 247 12.43 -3.83 -9.71
C GLY A 247 11.65 -3.93 -11.02
N PRO A 248 10.29 -4.01 -10.99
CA PRO A 248 9.46 -3.95 -12.19
C PRO A 248 9.64 -2.68 -13.00
N PHE A 249 9.88 -1.53 -12.37
CA PHE A 249 10.13 -0.27 -13.09
C PHE A 249 11.41 -0.35 -13.93
N PHE A 250 12.53 -0.82 -13.36
CA PHE A 250 13.79 -0.99 -14.09
C PHE A 250 13.67 -2.02 -15.21
N LEU A 251 12.97 -3.13 -14.95
CA LEU A 251 12.69 -4.12 -15.98
C LEU A 251 11.94 -3.47 -17.15
N VAL A 252 10.87 -2.74 -16.90
CA VAL A 252 10.09 -2.07 -17.95
C VAL A 252 10.88 -0.94 -18.64
N PHE A 253 11.74 -0.25 -17.91
CA PHE A 253 12.67 0.74 -18.45
C PHE A 253 13.62 0.12 -19.48
N ILE A 254 14.26 -1.01 -19.14
CA ILE A 254 15.15 -1.74 -20.04
C ILE A 254 14.38 -2.26 -21.25
N LEU A 255 13.20 -2.87 -21.04
CA LEU A 255 12.34 -3.33 -22.14
C LEU A 255 12.01 -2.19 -23.11
N ARG A 256 11.80 -0.97 -22.61
CA ARG A 256 11.52 0.20 -23.44
C ARG A 256 12.76 0.70 -24.20
N ILE A 257 13.95 0.62 -23.61
CA ILE A 257 15.21 0.92 -24.32
C ILE A 257 15.39 -0.07 -25.48
N ILE A 258 15.23 -1.37 -25.22
CA ILE A 258 15.29 -2.43 -26.25
C ILE A 258 14.33 -2.12 -27.39
N LYS A 259 13.07 -1.74 -27.09
CA LYS A 259 12.07 -1.33 -28.09
C LYS A 259 12.52 -0.18 -28.99
N LYS A 260 13.33 0.75 -28.49
CA LYS A 260 13.82 1.90 -29.25
C LYS A 260 15.01 1.57 -30.13
N ILE A 261 15.91 0.70 -29.65
CA ILE A 261 17.15 0.35 -30.37
C ILE A 261 16.84 -0.58 -31.54
N THR A 262 15.96 -1.57 -31.36
CA THR A 262 15.76 -2.64 -32.33
C THR A 262 14.33 -2.66 -32.84
N ARG A 263 14.14 -2.45 -34.16
CA ARG A 263 12.83 -2.56 -34.82
C ARG A 263 12.43 -4.00 -35.10
N ASP A 264 13.40 -4.91 -35.23
CA ASP A 264 13.15 -6.33 -35.45
C ASP A 264 12.49 -7.00 -34.23
N VAL A 265 11.36 -7.66 -34.48
CA VAL A 265 10.54 -8.34 -33.48
C VAL A 265 11.26 -9.55 -32.90
N PHE A 266 12.05 -10.26 -33.72
CA PHE A 266 12.78 -11.45 -33.27
C PHE A 266 13.88 -11.07 -32.28
N PHE A 267 14.76 -10.15 -32.68
CA PHE A 267 15.85 -9.67 -31.83
C PHE A 267 15.36 -8.97 -30.56
N ARG A 268 14.27 -8.19 -30.65
CA ARG A 268 13.60 -7.61 -29.49
C ARG A 268 13.16 -8.69 -28.51
N THR A 269 12.54 -9.76 -28.99
CA THR A 269 12.04 -10.85 -28.15
C THR A 269 13.18 -11.56 -27.42
N ILE A 270 14.29 -11.84 -28.11
CA ILE A 270 15.51 -12.40 -27.51
C ILE A 270 16.04 -11.49 -26.40
N LEU A 271 16.18 -10.19 -26.66
CA LEU A 271 16.68 -9.24 -25.66
C LEU A 271 15.75 -9.12 -24.43
N LYS A 272 14.43 -9.25 -24.62
CA LYS A 272 13.49 -9.30 -23.48
C LYS A 272 13.77 -10.53 -22.60
N PHE A 273 13.88 -11.72 -23.20
CA PHE A 273 14.18 -12.95 -22.47
C PHE A 273 15.56 -12.89 -21.81
N PHE A 274 16.57 -12.35 -22.49
CA PHE A 274 17.91 -12.18 -21.96
C PHE A 274 17.93 -11.22 -20.77
N THR A 275 17.14 -10.13 -20.80
CA THR A 275 17.03 -9.20 -19.67
C THR A 275 16.43 -9.88 -18.45
N VAL A 276 15.35 -10.64 -18.63
CA VAL A 276 14.72 -11.41 -17.53
C VAL A 276 15.69 -12.47 -17.01
N PHE A 277 16.39 -13.16 -17.90
CA PHE A 277 17.38 -14.17 -17.56
C PHE A 277 18.57 -13.61 -16.78
N ILE A 278 19.13 -12.47 -17.20
CA ILE A 278 20.17 -11.75 -16.44
C ILE A 278 19.64 -11.35 -15.07
N PHE A 279 18.41 -10.84 -14.97
CA PHE A 279 17.83 -10.50 -13.67
C PHE A 279 17.74 -11.72 -12.75
N MET A 280 17.33 -12.87 -13.28
CA MET A 280 17.30 -14.14 -12.55
C MET A 280 18.71 -14.61 -12.16
N ILE A 281 19.70 -14.47 -13.04
CA ILE A 281 21.10 -14.80 -12.73
C ILE A 281 21.66 -13.86 -11.67
N ILE A 282 21.46 -12.55 -11.77
CA ILE A 282 21.93 -11.59 -10.77
C ILE A 282 21.28 -11.90 -9.43
N ALA A 283 19.97 -12.16 -9.40
CA ALA A 283 19.28 -12.59 -8.19
C ALA A 283 19.89 -13.91 -7.65
N PHE A 284 20.09 -14.91 -8.50
CA PHE A 284 20.66 -16.19 -8.11
C PHE A 284 22.12 -16.07 -7.62
N VAL A 285 22.98 -15.33 -8.30
CA VAL A 285 24.38 -15.11 -7.91
C VAL A 285 24.45 -14.31 -6.62
N TYR A 286 23.62 -13.27 -6.47
CA TYR A 286 23.52 -12.54 -5.20
C TYR A 286 23.07 -13.44 -4.04
N LEU A 287 22.17 -14.39 -4.31
CA LEU A 287 21.72 -15.37 -3.32
C LEU A 287 22.80 -16.42 -3.00
N ASN A 288 23.58 -16.90 -3.97
CA ASN A 288 24.59 -17.95 -3.75
C ASN A 288 25.93 -17.40 -3.23
N TYR A 289 26.36 -16.22 -3.69
CA TYR A 289 27.62 -15.60 -3.22
C TYR A 289 27.59 -15.33 -1.71
N ASN A 290 26.38 -15.14 -1.17
CA ASN A 290 26.15 -14.95 0.25
C ASN A 290 25.84 -16.26 1.01
N GLU A 291 25.96 -17.47 0.43
CA GLU A 291 25.57 -18.71 1.13
C GLU A 291 26.30 -18.95 2.47
N LYS A 292 27.56 -18.51 2.59
CA LYS A 292 28.33 -18.62 3.84
C LYS A 292 28.00 -17.53 4.88
N GLU A 293 27.31 -16.47 4.47
CA GLU A 293 26.74 -15.42 5.33
C GLU A 293 25.20 -15.34 5.19
N LEU A 294 24.54 -16.39 4.71
CA LEU A 294 23.14 -16.31 4.27
C LEU A 294 22.15 -16.23 5.44
N ASN A 295 22.63 -16.64 6.62
CA ASN A 295 22.06 -16.28 7.91
C ASN A 295 22.16 -14.78 8.25
N ASN A 296 22.59 -13.92 7.31
CA ASN A 296 22.50 -12.45 7.38
C ASN A 296 21.74 -11.77 6.20
N ASN A 297 21.09 -12.51 5.29
CA ASN A 297 20.24 -11.89 4.26
C ASN A 297 18.95 -11.33 4.91
N GLN A 298 19.01 -10.09 5.36
CA GLN A 298 18.02 -9.44 6.23
C GLN A 298 16.59 -9.61 5.71
N PHE A 299 16.34 -9.47 4.41
CA PHE A 299 14.98 -9.57 3.84
C PHE A 299 14.37 -10.96 3.95
N ILE A 300 15.17 -12.01 3.75
CA ILE A 300 14.68 -13.39 3.73
C ILE A 300 14.47 -13.90 5.15
N GLN A 301 15.40 -13.57 6.05
CA GLN A 301 15.19 -13.82 7.48
C GLN A 301 14.02 -13.04 8.03
N GLU A 302 13.87 -11.76 7.70
CA GLU A 302 12.75 -10.96 8.17
C GLU A 302 11.41 -11.57 7.68
N ALA A 303 11.35 -12.04 6.43
CA ALA A 303 10.18 -12.73 5.92
C ALA A 303 9.90 -14.05 6.67
N ASN A 304 10.94 -14.85 6.95
CA ASN A 304 10.83 -16.10 7.71
C ASN A 304 10.42 -15.87 9.17
N ILE A 305 11.05 -14.91 9.85
CA ILE A 305 10.77 -14.53 11.23
C ILE A 305 9.32 -14.04 11.33
N LYS A 306 8.88 -13.16 10.42
CA LYS A 306 7.49 -12.68 10.41
C LYS A 306 6.49 -13.80 10.15
N GLN A 307 6.79 -14.68 9.21
CA GLN A 307 5.93 -15.83 8.94
C GLN A 307 5.80 -16.71 10.18
N GLN A 308 6.92 -17.02 10.85
CA GLN A 308 6.93 -17.87 12.03
C GLN A 308 6.21 -17.20 13.21
N ASP A 309 6.43 -15.91 13.42
CA ASP A 309 5.73 -15.13 14.44
C ASP A 309 4.21 -15.15 14.21
N PHE A 310 3.73 -14.83 13.00
CA PHE A 310 2.28 -14.87 12.74
C PHE A 310 1.67 -16.28 12.78
N ALA A 311 2.44 -17.30 12.41
CA ALA A 311 2.00 -18.69 12.46
C ALA A 311 1.92 -19.24 13.89
N GLN A 312 2.92 -18.97 14.73
CA GLN A 312 3.11 -19.65 16.01
C GLN A 312 2.72 -18.81 17.23
N ASN A 313 2.74 -17.49 17.14
CA ASN A 313 2.50 -16.63 18.28
C ASN A 313 1.01 -16.61 18.65
N SER A 314 0.68 -17.18 19.81
CA SER A 314 -0.69 -17.30 20.31
C SER A 314 -1.31 -15.98 20.77
N THR A 315 -0.51 -14.91 20.92
CA THR A 315 -1.01 -13.58 21.29
C THR A 315 -1.82 -12.93 20.17
N TYR A 316 -1.60 -13.32 18.90
CA TYR A 316 -2.42 -12.85 17.80
C TYR A 316 -3.77 -13.58 17.78
N GLY A 317 -4.85 -12.81 17.91
CA GLY A 317 -6.21 -13.28 17.67
C GLY A 317 -6.55 -13.40 16.19
N GLY A 318 -7.60 -14.18 15.89
CA GLY A 318 -8.17 -14.30 14.54
C GLY A 318 -7.77 -15.56 13.79
N LYS A 319 -8.43 -15.75 12.64
CA LYS A 319 -8.29 -16.97 11.84
C LYS A 319 -6.96 -16.95 11.07
N ARG A 320 -6.18 -18.02 11.25
CA ARG A 320 -4.93 -18.29 10.53
C ARG A 320 -5.19 -19.11 9.28
N TYR A 321 -4.27 -19.02 8.32
CA TYR A 321 -4.16 -19.96 7.23
C TYR A 321 -2.78 -20.60 7.24
N ASP A 322 -2.71 -21.86 6.87
CA ASP A 322 -1.44 -22.55 6.66
C ASP A 322 -1.10 -22.59 5.17
N LEU A 323 0.19 -22.48 4.87
CA LEU A 323 0.78 -22.69 3.55
C LEU A 323 1.49 -24.06 3.47
N GLU A 324 1.47 -24.85 4.55
CA GLU A 324 2.14 -26.14 4.71
C GLU A 324 3.65 -26.06 4.46
N ILE A 325 4.26 -24.93 4.82
CA ILE A 325 5.69 -24.70 4.66
C ILE A 325 6.42 -25.42 5.79
N THR A 326 7.11 -26.51 5.43
CA THR A 326 7.93 -27.30 6.36
C THR A 326 9.42 -26.96 6.27
N ASP A 327 9.85 -26.39 5.14
CA ASP A 327 11.23 -26.01 4.87
C ASP A 327 11.34 -24.49 4.68
N TYR A 328 12.04 -23.83 5.61
CA TYR A 328 12.32 -22.40 5.59
C TYR A 328 13.64 -22.03 4.88
N SER A 329 14.26 -22.98 4.18
CA SER A 329 15.39 -22.72 3.30
C SER A 329 14.98 -21.86 2.09
N LEU A 330 15.96 -21.31 1.36
CA LEU A 330 15.71 -20.63 0.08
C LEU A 330 14.93 -21.51 -0.90
N VAL A 331 15.24 -22.81 -0.94
CA VAL A 331 14.59 -23.75 -1.84
C VAL A 331 13.14 -23.97 -1.42
N GLY A 332 12.88 -24.10 -0.12
CA GLY A 332 11.53 -24.16 0.44
C GLY A 332 10.72 -22.88 0.15
N MET A 333 11.33 -21.71 0.30
CA MET A 333 10.72 -20.41 -0.02
C MET A 333 10.37 -20.30 -1.52
N ILE A 334 11.26 -20.74 -2.42
CA ILE A 334 10.97 -20.77 -3.87
C ILE A 334 9.80 -21.71 -4.20
N LYS A 335 9.76 -22.89 -3.56
CA LYS A 335 8.63 -23.83 -3.70
C LYS A 335 7.32 -23.23 -3.18
N ALA A 336 7.37 -22.36 -2.17
CA ALA A 336 6.22 -21.69 -1.60
C ALA A 336 5.70 -20.50 -2.43
N ILE A 337 6.44 -20.03 -3.46
CA ILE A 337 6.03 -18.88 -4.28
C ILE A 337 4.62 -19.05 -4.89
N PRO A 338 4.30 -20.15 -5.61
CA PRO A 338 3.02 -20.27 -6.29
C PRO A 338 1.83 -20.26 -5.32
N ILE A 339 1.91 -21.01 -4.22
CA ILE A 339 0.83 -21.08 -3.22
C ILE A 339 0.67 -19.76 -2.46
N SER A 340 1.77 -19.05 -2.20
CA SER A 340 1.74 -17.73 -1.57
C SER A 340 1.03 -16.70 -2.46
N ILE A 341 1.36 -16.67 -3.76
CA ILE A 341 0.72 -15.75 -4.71
C ILE A 341 -0.78 -16.05 -4.84
N ILE A 342 -1.16 -17.32 -4.99
CA ILE A 342 -2.57 -17.73 -5.07
C ILE A 342 -3.32 -17.32 -3.79
N THR A 343 -2.70 -17.54 -2.63
CA THR A 343 -3.25 -17.12 -1.33
C THR A 343 -3.46 -15.62 -1.28
N ALA A 344 -2.45 -14.81 -1.65
CA ALA A 344 -2.59 -13.36 -1.65
C ALA A 344 -3.65 -12.86 -2.63
N PHE A 345 -3.79 -13.48 -3.79
CA PHE A 345 -4.73 -13.00 -4.80
C PHE A 345 -6.18 -13.34 -4.44
N TYR A 346 -6.44 -14.57 -4.01
CA TYR A 346 -7.82 -15.09 -3.95
C TYR A 346 -8.35 -15.35 -2.55
N ARG A 347 -7.49 -15.50 -1.53
CA ARG A 347 -7.94 -15.76 -0.16
C ARG A 347 -8.17 -14.46 0.64
N PRO A 348 -9.08 -14.46 1.63
CA PRO A 348 -9.95 -15.56 2.04
C PRO A 348 -11.05 -15.89 1.01
N PHE A 349 -11.40 -17.16 0.88
CA PHE A 349 -12.62 -17.56 0.19
C PHE A 349 -13.87 -17.25 1.05
N LEU A 350 -15.06 -17.23 0.44
CA LEU A 350 -16.31 -16.91 1.15
C LEU A 350 -16.56 -17.81 2.37
N TRP A 351 -16.23 -19.10 2.27
CA TRP A 351 -16.36 -20.07 3.38
C TRP A 351 -15.23 -19.96 4.41
N GLU A 352 -14.15 -19.25 4.09
CA GLU A 352 -13.06 -18.98 5.03
C GLU A 352 -13.33 -17.73 5.89
N ALA A 353 -14.26 -16.86 5.47
CA ALA A 353 -14.57 -15.61 6.14
C ALA A 353 -15.29 -15.82 7.48
N THR A 354 -14.65 -15.42 8.58
CA THR A 354 -15.24 -15.47 9.93
C THR A 354 -15.74 -14.10 10.42
N SER A 355 -15.57 -13.05 9.63
CA SER A 355 -16.03 -11.70 9.96
C SER A 355 -16.62 -11.01 8.74
N PRO A 356 -17.50 -9.99 8.93
CA PRO A 356 -18.05 -9.21 7.83
C PRO A 356 -16.97 -8.58 6.92
N PHE A 357 -15.85 -8.16 7.50
CA PHE A 357 -14.72 -7.61 6.73
C PHE A 357 -14.02 -8.66 5.87
N LEU A 358 -13.84 -9.88 6.37
CA LEU A 358 -13.30 -10.98 5.59
C LEU A 358 -14.27 -11.41 4.49
N LEU A 359 -15.58 -11.32 4.73
CA LEU A 359 -16.60 -11.63 3.73
C LEU A 359 -16.54 -10.62 2.57
N LEU A 360 -16.40 -9.32 2.86
CA LEU A 360 -16.16 -8.31 1.83
C LEU A 360 -14.89 -8.62 1.01
N SER A 361 -13.80 -9.03 1.66
CA SER A 361 -12.59 -9.44 0.95
C SER A 361 -12.80 -10.70 0.09
N GLY A 362 -13.62 -11.64 0.55
CA GLY A 362 -13.98 -12.82 -0.23
C GLY A 362 -14.82 -12.48 -1.47
N ILE A 363 -15.73 -11.50 -1.37
CA ILE A 363 -16.49 -10.98 -2.53
C ILE A 363 -15.55 -10.32 -3.55
N GLU A 364 -14.62 -9.49 -3.08
CA GLU A 364 -13.58 -8.90 -3.94
C GLU A 364 -12.71 -9.97 -4.59
N GLY A 365 -12.36 -11.03 -3.84
CA GLY A 365 -11.62 -12.19 -4.34
C GLY A 365 -12.38 -12.96 -5.42
N LEU A 366 -13.69 -13.18 -5.25
CA LEU A 366 -14.54 -13.79 -6.28
C LEU A 366 -14.64 -12.93 -7.54
N LEU A 367 -14.80 -11.62 -7.38
CA LEU A 367 -14.79 -10.69 -8.51
C LEU A 367 -13.46 -10.75 -9.26
N LEU A 368 -12.35 -10.87 -8.52
CA LEU A 368 -11.04 -11.06 -9.11
C LEU A 368 -10.92 -12.41 -9.84
N MET A 369 -11.38 -13.52 -9.25
CA MET A 369 -11.43 -14.83 -9.90
C MET A 369 -12.22 -14.78 -11.22
N TYR A 370 -13.33 -14.04 -11.26
CA TYR A 370 -14.09 -13.81 -12.47
C TYR A 370 -13.27 -13.07 -13.54
N PHE A 371 -12.51 -12.04 -13.16
CA PHE A 371 -11.61 -11.36 -14.10
C PHE A 371 -10.45 -12.25 -14.55
N THR A 372 -9.84 -13.02 -13.65
CA THR A 372 -8.83 -14.03 -14.00
C THR A 372 -9.39 -15.02 -15.01
N PHE A 373 -10.58 -15.58 -14.77
CA PHE A 373 -11.23 -16.49 -15.71
C PHE A 373 -11.44 -15.81 -17.08
N ASN A 374 -11.94 -14.58 -17.09
CA ASN A 374 -12.15 -13.85 -18.34
C ASN A 374 -10.84 -13.54 -19.10
N PHE A 375 -9.75 -13.29 -18.38
CA PHE A 375 -8.42 -13.02 -18.95
C PHE A 375 -7.92 -14.23 -19.74
N PHE A 376 -7.97 -15.43 -19.14
CA PHE A 376 -7.48 -16.66 -19.77
C PHE A 376 -8.46 -17.24 -20.80
N PHE A 377 -9.76 -17.27 -20.49
CA PHE A 377 -10.73 -18.06 -21.28
C PHE A 377 -11.64 -17.24 -22.20
N ARG A 378 -11.81 -15.93 -21.96
CA ARG A 378 -12.70 -15.05 -22.77
C ARG A 378 -11.97 -13.97 -23.56
N SER A 379 -10.65 -14.04 -23.66
CA SER A 379 -9.85 -13.14 -24.50
C SER A 379 -9.81 -13.57 -25.98
N GLY A 380 -10.40 -14.73 -26.31
CA GLY A 380 -10.43 -15.30 -27.66
C GLY A 380 -9.12 -16.01 -27.98
N ASN A 381 -8.24 -15.37 -28.75
CA ASN A 381 -6.94 -15.93 -29.08
C ASN A 381 -5.91 -15.58 -27.99
N MET A 382 -5.56 -16.56 -27.15
CA MET A 382 -4.62 -16.38 -26.04
C MET A 382 -3.27 -15.82 -26.49
N ILE A 383 -2.73 -16.29 -27.63
CA ILE A 383 -1.42 -15.84 -28.14
C ILE A 383 -1.46 -14.34 -28.45
N ARG A 384 -2.53 -13.86 -29.10
CA ARG A 384 -2.71 -12.42 -29.37
C ARG A 384 -2.89 -11.63 -28.07
N HIS A 385 -3.59 -12.19 -27.09
CA HIS A 385 -3.82 -11.54 -25.82
C HIS A 385 -2.53 -11.37 -25.01
N PHE A 386 -1.73 -12.42 -24.86
CA PHE A 386 -0.43 -12.35 -24.19
C PHE A 386 0.56 -11.44 -24.95
N SER A 387 0.51 -11.42 -26.29
CA SER A 387 1.28 -10.47 -27.09
C SER A 387 0.86 -9.01 -26.82
N PHE A 388 -0.44 -8.73 -26.69
CA PHE A 388 -0.94 -7.41 -26.28
C PHE A 388 -0.41 -7.01 -24.90
N VAL A 389 -0.54 -7.89 -23.91
CA VAL A 389 -0.06 -7.64 -22.54
C VAL A 389 1.45 -7.39 -22.52
N GLY A 390 2.24 -8.27 -23.14
CA GLY A 390 3.70 -8.16 -23.19
C GLY A 390 4.23 -6.97 -24.02
N ASN A 391 3.35 -6.28 -24.75
CA ASN A 391 3.68 -5.06 -25.48
C ASN A 391 3.33 -3.79 -24.71
N GLN A 392 2.40 -3.83 -23.76
CA GLN A 392 2.06 -2.70 -22.91
C GLN A 392 2.97 -2.63 -21.68
N GLU A 393 3.79 -1.59 -21.58
CA GLU A 393 4.69 -1.39 -20.43
C GLU A 393 3.96 -1.39 -19.08
N LEU A 394 2.79 -0.76 -19.02
CA LEU A 394 1.97 -0.68 -17.81
C LEU A 394 1.52 -2.07 -17.33
N LEU A 395 1.12 -2.95 -18.24
CA LEU A 395 0.63 -4.29 -17.88
C LEU A 395 1.77 -5.22 -17.49
N VAL A 396 2.94 -5.10 -18.13
CA VAL A 396 4.15 -5.82 -17.70
C VAL A 396 4.57 -5.37 -16.29
N PHE A 397 4.57 -4.05 -16.04
CA PHE A 397 4.82 -3.52 -14.70
C PHE A 397 3.83 -4.08 -13.68
N ALA A 398 2.53 -4.02 -13.98
CA ALA A 398 1.47 -4.52 -13.10
C ALA A 398 1.63 -6.00 -12.78
N LEU A 399 1.95 -6.84 -13.77
CA LEU A 399 2.19 -8.27 -13.57
C LEU A 399 3.35 -8.52 -12.62
N VAL A 400 4.54 -7.98 -12.92
CA VAL A 400 5.73 -8.28 -12.11
C VAL A 400 5.59 -7.69 -10.69
N PHE A 401 5.03 -6.48 -10.56
CA PHE A 401 4.71 -5.86 -9.26
C PHE A 401 3.76 -6.73 -8.43
N THR A 402 2.66 -7.19 -9.02
CA THR A 402 1.66 -7.99 -8.31
C THR A 402 2.17 -9.38 -7.95
N LEU A 403 3.02 -10.01 -8.77
CA LEU A 403 3.64 -11.29 -8.44
C LEU A 403 4.62 -11.16 -7.27
N ILE A 404 5.51 -10.15 -7.30
CA ILE A 404 6.46 -9.92 -6.21
C ILE A 404 5.71 -9.60 -4.91
N LEU A 405 4.79 -8.64 -4.94
CA LEU A 405 4.07 -8.23 -3.73
C LEU A 405 3.08 -9.31 -3.27
N GLY A 406 2.49 -10.07 -4.19
CA GLY A 406 1.62 -11.21 -3.88
C GLY A 406 2.38 -12.32 -3.17
N PHE A 407 3.62 -12.60 -3.58
CA PHE A 407 4.49 -13.51 -2.87
C PHE A 407 4.74 -13.03 -1.43
N PHE A 408 5.24 -11.80 -1.24
CA PHE A 408 5.53 -11.28 0.11
C PHE A 408 4.28 -11.23 1.00
N ALA A 409 3.15 -10.76 0.48
CA ALA A 409 1.89 -10.67 1.22
C ALA A 409 1.38 -12.06 1.63
N GLY A 410 1.39 -13.02 0.71
CA GLY A 410 0.92 -14.38 0.97
C GLY A 410 1.82 -15.14 1.93
N TYR A 411 3.13 -15.04 1.74
CA TYR A 411 4.14 -15.75 2.51
C TYR A 411 4.21 -15.26 3.96
N THR A 412 4.18 -13.94 4.19
CA THR A 412 4.46 -13.36 5.52
C THR A 412 3.23 -13.20 6.40
N ALA A 413 2.02 -13.06 5.85
CA ALA A 413 0.90 -12.57 6.65
C ALA A 413 0.37 -13.58 7.69
N GLY A 414 0.26 -14.87 7.36
CA GLY A 414 -0.20 -15.97 8.25
C GLY A 414 -1.65 -15.88 8.79
N LEU A 415 -2.20 -14.67 8.86
CA LEU A 415 -3.52 -14.29 9.37
C LEU A 415 -4.31 -13.63 8.25
N TYR A 416 -5.60 -13.95 8.11
CA TYR A 416 -6.40 -13.35 7.04
C TYR A 416 -6.54 -11.83 7.16
N ASN A 417 -6.68 -11.30 8.38
CA ASN A 417 -6.78 -9.84 8.57
C ASN A 417 -5.48 -9.12 8.15
N VAL A 418 -4.32 -9.75 8.41
CA VAL A 418 -3.01 -9.22 7.97
C VAL A 418 -2.87 -9.36 6.45
N LEU A 419 -3.31 -10.48 5.88
CA LEU A 419 -3.26 -10.73 4.43
C LEU A 419 -4.04 -9.69 3.64
N VAL A 420 -5.27 -9.37 4.08
CA VAL A 420 -6.12 -8.36 3.43
C VAL A 420 -5.47 -6.98 3.46
N ARG A 421 -4.80 -6.62 4.55
CA ARG A 421 -4.02 -5.38 4.66
C ARG A 421 -2.81 -5.39 3.73
N PHE A 422 -2.04 -6.48 3.72
CA PHE A 422 -0.78 -6.58 2.96
C PHE A 422 -1.01 -6.63 1.45
N LYS A 423 -2.14 -7.19 0.99
CA LYS A 423 -2.50 -7.14 -0.44
C LYS A 423 -3.13 -5.82 -0.88
N ALA A 424 -3.49 -4.90 0.01
CA ALA A 424 -4.13 -3.64 -0.38
C ALA A 424 -3.36 -2.85 -1.47
N PRO A 425 -2.02 -2.73 -1.44
CA PRO A 425 -1.27 -2.01 -2.47
C PRO A 425 -1.22 -2.70 -3.84
N LEU A 426 -1.46 -4.01 -3.92
CA LEU A 426 -1.48 -4.73 -5.19
C LEU A 426 -2.86 -4.75 -5.86
N MET A 427 -3.95 -4.58 -5.10
CA MET A 427 -5.33 -4.76 -5.59
C MET A 427 -5.65 -3.93 -6.84
N THR A 428 -5.30 -2.63 -6.85
CA THR A 428 -5.59 -1.77 -8.01
C THR A 428 -4.96 -2.31 -9.29
N LEU A 429 -3.66 -2.59 -9.26
CA LEU A 429 -2.94 -3.07 -10.45
C LEU A 429 -3.32 -4.52 -10.81
N LEU A 430 -3.70 -5.33 -9.84
CA LEU A 430 -4.14 -6.70 -10.06
C LEU A 430 -5.48 -6.75 -10.81
N PHE A 431 -6.47 -5.96 -10.37
CA PHE A 431 -7.73 -5.82 -11.10
C PHE A 431 -7.50 -5.31 -12.52
N ILE A 432 -6.68 -4.27 -12.68
CA ILE A 432 -6.35 -3.70 -14.00
C ILE A 432 -5.68 -4.73 -14.91
N PHE A 433 -4.78 -5.55 -14.38
CA PHE A 433 -4.10 -6.58 -15.15
C PHE A 433 -5.07 -7.65 -15.65
N PHE A 434 -5.84 -8.28 -14.75
CA PHE A 434 -6.76 -9.35 -15.13
C PHE A 434 -7.98 -8.85 -15.91
N SER A 435 -8.34 -7.56 -15.81
CA SER A 435 -9.40 -6.99 -16.63
C SER A 435 -8.91 -6.41 -17.95
N ALA A 436 -7.60 -6.44 -18.23
CA ALA A 436 -7.04 -5.84 -19.42
C ALA A 436 -7.64 -6.47 -20.69
N LYS A 437 -8.05 -5.64 -21.64
CA LYS A 437 -8.52 -6.08 -22.96
C LYS A 437 -8.03 -5.11 -24.03
N SER A 438 -7.82 -5.61 -25.24
CA SER A 438 -7.62 -4.75 -26.40
C SER A 438 -8.94 -4.02 -26.66
N ILE A 439 -9.02 -2.78 -26.20
CA ILE A 439 -10.18 -1.92 -26.45
C ILE A 439 -9.96 -1.24 -27.79
N ASN A 440 -10.86 -1.47 -28.75
CA ASN A 440 -10.97 -0.60 -29.91
C ASN A 440 -11.34 0.79 -29.39
N LYS A 441 -10.47 1.77 -29.63
CA LYS A 441 -10.46 3.14 -29.08
C LYS A 441 -11.71 4.00 -29.36
N GLN A 442 -12.82 3.44 -29.85
CA GLN A 442 -14.00 4.16 -30.31
C GLN A 442 -15.13 4.29 -29.26
N ALA A 443 -14.88 4.01 -27.99
CA ALA A 443 -15.89 4.17 -26.93
C ALA A 443 -15.33 4.96 -25.73
N PHE A 444 -15.16 6.26 -25.92
CA PHE A 444 -15.08 7.28 -24.87
C PHE A 444 -15.72 8.56 -25.35
#